data_AF-A0A3L7NHS5-F1
#
_entry.id   AF-A0A3L7NHS5-F1
#
_cell.length_a   1.000
_cell.length_b   1.000
_cell.length_c   1.000
_cell.angle_alpha   90.00
_cell.angle_beta   90.00
_cell.angle_gamma   90.00
#
_symmetry.space_group_name_H-M   'P 1'
#
loop_
_entity.id
_entity.type
_entity.pdbx_description
1 polymer ?
#
loop_
_entity_poly.entity_id
_entity_poly.type
_entity_poly.pdbx_seq_one_letter_code
_entity_poly.pdbx_strand_id
1 'polypeptide(L)'
;MRMTILAVTLALMATTAHAGPRRRTVVTTRPTASVRSVSSPTTTREVVGGGGAQAHAEAMASTGSMVHAQSHGATYEGVGMGESPQAALQACCNNGGAVVEEGVAQASSGRWFACRRYSLR
;
A
#
# COMPACT_ATOMS: atom_id res chain seq x y z
N MET A 1 -11.06 -37.01 -41.87
CA MET A 1 -11.64 -37.75 -40.71
C MET A 1 -10.50 -38.55 -40.09
N ARG A 2 -10.00 -38.29 -38.87
CA ARG A 2 -10.68 -38.13 -37.58
C ARG A 2 -9.91 -37.14 -36.70
N MET A 3 -10.63 -36.26 -36.00
CA MET A 3 -10.14 -35.41 -34.92
C MET A 3 -9.94 -36.25 -33.65
N THR A 4 -8.83 -36.04 -32.94
CA THR A 4 -8.73 -36.39 -31.51
C THR A 4 -8.18 -35.18 -30.76
N ILE A 5 -9.12 -34.45 -30.15
CA ILE A 5 -8.87 -33.39 -29.17
C ILE A 5 -8.50 -34.08 -27.86
N LEU A 6 -7.30 -33.83 -27.34
CA LEU A 6 -6.93 -34.24 -25.98
C LEU A 6 -7.15 -33.06 -25.04
N ALA A 7 -8.30 -33.05 -24.36
CA ALA A 7 -8.59 -32.13 -23.28
C ALA A 7 -7.87 -32.60 -22.01
N VAL A 8 -6.86 -31.85 -21.56
CA VAL A 8 -6.26 -32.04 -20.24
C VAL A 8 -6.92 -31.05 -19.29
N THR A 9 -7.95 -31.53 -18.59
CA THR A 9 -8.55 -30.87 -17.44
C THR A 9 -7.58 -30.96 -16.26
N LEU A 10 -6.86 -29.88 -15.96
CA LEU A 10 -6.01 -29.82 -14.77
C LEU A 10 -6.80 -29.25 -13.58
N ALA A 11 -6.69 -29.96 -12.46
CA ALA A 11 -7.53 -29.93 -11.29
C ALA A 11 -7.58 -28.59 -10.54
N LEU A 12 -8.77 -28.27 -10.03
CA LEU A 12 -9.00 -27.30 -8.97
C LEU A 12 -8.22 -27.73 -7.71
N MET A 13 -7.21 -26.96 -7.33
CA MET A 13 -6.64 -27.00 -5.98
C MET A 13 -7.40 -25.99 -5.12
N ALA A 14 -8.31 -26.48 -4.29
CA ALA A 14 -8.93 -25.70 -3.22
C ALA A 14 -7.89 -25.47 -2.12
N THR A 15 -7.32 -24.27 -2.04
CA THR A 15 -6.57 -23.85 -0.87
C THR A 15 -7.54 -23.25 0.14
N THR A 16 -7.74 -23.96 1.24
CA THR A 16 -8.40 -23.42 2.43
C THR A 16 -7.48 -22.37 3.03
N ALA A 17 -7.68 -21.10 2.69
CA ALA A 17 -6.99 -19.99 3.34
C ALA A 17 -7.54 -19.83 4.77
N HIS A 18 -6.76 -20.27 5.75
CA HIS A 18 -7.04 -20.02 7.16
C HIS A 18 -6.68 -18.56 7.50
N ALA A 19 -7.66 -17.67 7.42
CA ALA A 19 -7.52 -16.26 7.79
C ALA A 19 -7.40 -16.11 9.32
N GLY A 20 -6.19 -16.33 9.84
CA GLY A 20 -5.82 -15.93 11.20
C GLY A 20 -5.54 -14.41 11.25
N PRO A 21 -6.02 -13.68 12.27
CA PRO A 21 -5.77 -12.25 12.37
C PRO A 21 -4.33 -12.02 12.82
N ARG A 22 -3.42 -11.75 11.88
CA ARG A 22 -2.08 -11.24 12.20
C ARG A 22 -1.92 -9.83 11.64
N ARG A 23 -2.33 -8.86 12.46
CA ARG A 23 -1.81 -7.49 12.39
C ARG A 23 -0.29 -7.55 12.64
N ARG A 24 0.49 -7.62 11.57
CA ARG A 24 1.94 -7.41 11.65
C ARG A 24 2.21 -5.95 11.28
N THR A 25 2.07 -5.08 12.28
CA THR A 25 2.58 -3.72 12.22
C THR A 25 4.10 -3.79 12.35
N VAL A 26 4.85 -3.57 11.28
CA VAL A 26 6.29 -3.34 11.38
C VAL A 26 6.48 -1.86 11.69
N VAL A 27 6.53 -1.55 12.98
CA VAL A 27 6.88 -0.24 13.49
C VAL A 27 8.40 -0.15 13.49
N THR A 28 9.02 0.37 12.43
CA THR A 28 10.34 1.01 12.54
C THR A 28 10.11 2.47 12.85
N THR A 29 9.68 2.77 14.08
CA THR A 29 9.76 4.11 14.64
C THR A 29 10.22 4.03 16.09
N ARG A 30 11.25 4.82 16.38
CA ARG A 30 11.70 5.19 17.72
C ARG A 30 10.52 5.85 18.47
N PRO A 31 10.31 5.58 19.76
CA PRO A 31 9.01 5.79 20.40
C PRO A 31 8.83 7.24 20.86
N THR A 32 7.64 7.81 20.59
CA THR A 32 6.90 8.63 21.56
C THR A 32 5.44 8.80 21.13
N ALA A 33 4.54 8.57 22.09
CA ALA A 33 3.15 9.01 22.19
C ALA A 33 2.05 8.32 21.34
N SER A 34 1.31 7.49 22.07
CA SER A 34 -0.06 7.00 21.88
C SER A 34 -1.11 8.10 21.65
N VAL A 35 -2.01 7.95 20.65
CA VAL A 35 -3.45 8.27 20.79
C VAL A 35 -4.28 7.44 19.77
N ARG A 36 -5.41 6.91 20.26
CA ARG A 36 -6.45 6.14 19.57
C ARG A 36 -7.60 7.08 19.18
N SER A 37 -8.15 7.04 17.95
CA SER A 37 -9.61 7.07 17.75
C SER A 37 -10.03 6.93 16.28
N VAL A 38 -11.12 6.19 16.08
CA VAL A 38 -11.89 5.93 14.85
C VAL A 38 -12.98 6.99 14.69
N SER A 39 -13.23 7.44 13.45
CA SER A 39 -14.57 7.71 12.86
C SER A 39 -14.44 8.23 11.43
N SER A 40 -15.19 7.64 10.50
CA SER A 40 -15.29 8.07 9.10
C SER A 40 -16.47 9.02 8.88
N PRO A 41 -16.30 10.01 7.99
CA PRO A 41 -17.34 10.29 7.00
C PRO A 41 -16.78 10.23 5.57
N THR A 42 -17.65 9.87 4.62
CA THR A 42 -17.40 9.97 3.18
C THR A 42 -17.39 11.46 2.82
N THR A 43 -16.20 11.97 2.59
CA THR A 43 -15.88 13.30 2.07
C THR A 43 -14.73 13.05 1.10
N THR A 44 -14.56 13.86 0.06
CA THR A 44 -13.33 13.89 -0.72
C THR A 44 -12.17 14.01 0.26
N ARG A 45 -11.52 12.89 0.58
CA ARG A 45 -10.59 12.80 1.72
C ARG A 45 -9.27 13.41 1.26
N GLU A 46 -9.15 14.71 1.43
CA GLU A 46 -7.85 15.32 1.63
C GLU A 46 -7.20 14.58 2.81
N VAL A 47 -6.19 13.77 2.51
CA VAL A 47 -5.31 13.24 3.55
C VAL A 47 -4.54 14.45 4.05
N VAL A 48 -5.01 15.03 5.15
CA VAL A 48 -4.36 16.14 5.85
C VAL A 48 -2.87 15.80 5.99
N GLY A 49 -2.02 16.63 5.38
CA GLY A 49 -0.57 16.47 5.29
C GLY A 49 0.17 16.62 6.63
N GLY A 50 -0.34 15.99 7.69
CA GLY A 50 0.28 15.88 9.01
C GLY A 50 0.78 14.48 9.35
N GLY A 51 0.58 13.50 8.45
CA GLY A 51 1.10 12.14 8.57
C GLY A 51 2.31 11.92 7.66
N GLY A 52 3.31 11.18 8.15
CA GLY A 52 4.43 10.71 7.35
C GLY A 52 4.01 9.78 6.19
N ALA A 53 4.97 9.33 5.38
CA ALA A 53 4.75 8.40 4.27
C ALA A 53 3.98 7.13 4.70
N GLN A 54 4.22 6.64 5.91
CA GLN A 54 3.49 5.49 6.47
C GLN A 54 2.00 5.77 6.67
N ALA A 55 1.65 6.91 7.26
CA ALA A 55 0.25 7.29 7.46
C ALA A 55 -0.50 7.45 6.13
N HIS A 56 0.21 7.94 5.10
CA HIS A 56 -0.35 8.05 3.75
C HIS A 56 -0.58 6.67 3.11
N ALA A 57 0.38 5.74 3.24
CA ALA A 57 0.21 4.37 2.80
C ALA A 57 -0.99 3.69 3.50
N GLU A 58 -1.15 3.90 4.80
CA GLU A 58 -2.31 3.41 5.57
C GLU A 58 -3.63 4.03 5.10
N ALA A 59 -3.65 5.32 4.80
CA ALA A 59 -4.83 5.99 4.24
C ALA A 59 -5.20 5.38 2.87
N MET A 60 -4.23 5.17 1.98
CA MET A 60 -4.46 4.52 0.69
C MET A 60 -4.93 3.07 0.85
N ALA A 61 -4.33 2.30 1.75
CA ALA A 61 -4.75 0.92 2.01
C ALA A 61 -6.16 0.84 2.62
N SER A 62 -6.53 1.79 3.49
CA SER A 62 -7.85 1.85 4.10
C SER A 62 -8.96 2.22 3.12
N THR A 63 -8.64 3.05 2.12
CA THR A 63 -9.60 3.51 1.09
C THR A 63 -9.59 2.66 -0.17
N GLY A 64 -8.51 1.90 -0.39
CA GLY A 64 -8.29 1.14 -1.62
C GLY A 64 -7.91 1.99 -2.84
N SER A 65 -7.68 3.30 -2.64
CA SER A 65 -7.41 4.28 -3.70
C SER A 65 -5.97 4.77 -3.67
N MET A 66 -5.32 4.79 -4.84
CA MET A 66 -3.98 5.37 -5.01
C MET A 66 -4.15 6.85 -5.32
N VAL A 67 -3.83 7.70 -4.35
CA VAL A 67 -3.91 9.15 -4.48
C VAL A 67 -2.62 9.77 -3.96
N HIS A 68 -2.10 10.74 -4.69
CA HIS A 68 -1.05 11.60 -4.16
C HIS A 68 -1.62 12.46 -3.03
N ALA A 69 -0.84 12.74 -2.00
CA ALA A 69 -1.19 13.78 -1.04
C ALA A 69 -1.33 15.13 -1.76
N GLN A 70 -2.24 15.99 -1.32
CA GLN A 70 -2.42 17.29 -1.95
C GLN A 70 -1.27 18.27 -1.62
N SER A 71 -0.44 17.94 -0.63
CA SER A 71 0.71 18.74 -0.23
C SER A 71 1.86 17.83 0.25
N HIS A 72 3.02 17.94 -0.39
CA HIS A 72 4.24 17.22 -0.02
C HIS A 72 5.35 18.16 0.49
N GLY A 73 5.01 19.41 0.82
CA GLY A 73 5.96 20.42 1.27
C GLY A 73 7.12 20.63 0.28
N ALA A 74 8.35 20.56 0.80
CA ALA A 74 9.60 20.64 0.02
C ALA A 74 10.15 19.25 -0.37
N THR A 75 9.27 18.27 -0.58
CA THR A 75 9.64 16.92 -1.04
C THR A 75 8.80 16.53 -2.26
N TYR A 76 9.24 15.50 -2.98
CA TYR A 76 8.44 14.84 -4.00
C TYR A 76 7.85 13.56 -3.45
N GLU A 77 6.60 13.25 -3.78
CA GLU A 77 5.94 12.02 -3.34
C GLU A 77 5.74 11.04 -4.51
N GLY A 78 6.17 9.80 -4.29
CA GLY A 78 5.80 8.67 -5.11
C GLY A 78 4.82 7.77 -4.38
N VAL A 79 3.78 7.32 -5.07
CA VAL A 79 2.85 6.29 -4.57
C VAL A 79 2.90 5.07 -5.49
N GLY A 80 2.66 3.89 -4.92
CA GLY A 80 2.73 2.62 -5.63
C GLY A 80 1.81 1.56 -5.06
N MET A 81 1.51 0.54 -5.86
CA MET A 81 0.71 -0.63 -5.46
C MET A 81 1.33 -1.92 -5.97
N GLY A 82 1.10 -3.03 -5.27
CA GLY A 82 1.55 -4.35 -5.72
C GLY A 82 1.02 -5.51 -4.89
N GLU A 83 1.35 -6.72 -5.31
CA GLU A 83 0.99 -7.97 -4.61
C GLU A 83 1.88 -8.25 -3.38
N SER A 84 2.94 -7.47 -3.18
CA SER A 84 3.84 -7.54 -2.04
C SER A 84 4.32 -6.14 -1.63
N PRO A 85 4.85 -5.97 -0.40
CA PRO A 85 5.37 -4.67 0.03
C PRO A 85 6.48 -4.17 -0.91
N GLN A 86 7.40 -5.07 -1.29
CA GLN A 86 8.52 -4.72 -2.16
C GLN A 86 8.04 -4.37 -3.57
N ALA A 87 7.06 -5.08 -4.11
CA ALA A 87 6.49 -4.76 -5.41
C ALA A 87 5.84 -3.36 -5.41
N ALA A 88 5.11 -3.02 -4.34
CA ALA A 88 4.51 -1.69 -4.21
C ALA A 88 5.56 -0.57 -4.13
N LEU A 89 6.68 -0.81 -3.43
CA LEU A 89 7.80 0.14 -3.34
C LEU A 89 8.51 0.36 -4.68
N GLN A 90 8.70 -0.71 -5.46
CA GLN A 90 9.30 -0.61 -6.80
C GLN A 90 8.36 0.05 -7.80
N ALA A 91 7.05 -0.02 -7.58
CA ALA A 91 6.05 0.66 -8.40
C ALA A 91 5.90 2.16 -8.09
N CYS A 92 6.55 2.68 -7.04
CA CYS A 92 6.46 4.10 -6.70
C CYS A 92 7.09 4.99 -7.78
N CYS A 93 6.37 6.04 -8.17
CA CYS A 93 6.95 7.11 -8.99
C CYS A 93 8.17 7.72 -8.29
N ASN A 94 9.21 8.06 -9.06
CA ASN A 94 10.46 8.58 -8.51
C ASN A 94 10.89 9.82 -9.30
N ASN A 95 11.24 10.91 -8.61
CA ASN A 95 11.88 12.08 -9.21
C ASN A 95 13.40 11.92 -9.35
N GLY A 96 13.94 10.79 -8.89
CA GLY A 96 15.34 10.40 -8.79
C GLY A 96 16.17 11.23 -7.81
N GLY A 97 15.52 11.81 -6.80
CA GLY A 97 16.14 12.24 -5.56
C GLY A 97 16.34 11.07 -4.59
N ALA A 98 16.95 11.34 -3.44
CA ALA A 98 17.13 10.34 -2.39
C ALA A 98 15.80 10.09 -1.65
N VAL A 99 15.52 8.83 -1.29
CA VAL A 99 14.37 8.51 -0.43
C VAL A 99 14.62 9.08 0.96
N VAL A 100 13.75 9.98 1.40
CA VAL A 100 13.79 10.60 2.74
C VAL A 100 12.84 9.91 3.72
N GLU A 101 11.76 9.33 3.21
CA GLU A 101 10.76 8.64 4.01
C GLU A 101 10.07 7.56 3.17
N GLU A 102 9.66 6.47 3.80
CA GLU A 102 8.98 5.37 3.15
C GLU A 102 7.89 4.78 4.06
N GLY A 103 6.79 4.37 3.44
CA GLY A 103 5.69 3.71 4.12
C GLY A 103 5.04 2.66 3.24
N VAL A 104 4.57 1.58 3.87
CA VAL A 104 3.82 0.51 3.21
C VAL A 104 2.67 0.05 4.09
N ALA A 105 1.54 -0.28 3.47
CA ALA A 105 0.39 -0.84 4.15
C ALA A 105 -0.36 -1.82 3.26
N GLN A 106 -0.92 -2.87 3.86
CA GLN A 106 -1.75 -3.84 3.16
C GLN A 106 -3.24 -3.49 3.36
N ALA A 107 -3.99 -3.43 2.26
CA ALA A 107 -5.44 -3.32 2.31
C ALA A 107 -6.08 -4.66 2.72
N SER A 108 -7.34 -4.62 3.16
CA SER A 108 -8.11 -5.84 3.46
C SER A 108 -8.28 -6.77 2.25
N SER A 109 -8.13 -6.25 1.03
CA SER A 109 -8.12 -7.02 -0.22
C SER A 109 -6.84 -7.84 -0.43
N GLY A 110 -5.81 -7.66 0.41
CA GLY A 110 -4.51 -8.30 0.26
C GLY A 110 -3.50 -7.51 -0.57
N ARG A 111 -3.94 -6.48 -1.31
CA ARG A 111 -3.07 -5.59 -2.09
C ARG A 111 -2.25 -4.68 -1.19
N TRP A 112 -0.98 -4.48 -1.55
CA TRP A 112 -0.06 -3.57 -0.87
C TRP A 112 -0.07 -2.20 -1.53
N PHE A 113 -0.02 -1.17 -0.70
CA PHE A 113 0.10 0.24 -1.06
C PHE A 113 1.39 0.77 -0.46
N ALA A 114 2.08 1.62 -1.21
CA ALA A 114 3.34 2.21 -0.83
C ALA A 114 3.32 3.72 -1.05
N CYS A 115 4.03 4.44 -0.19
CA CYS A 115 4.32 5.85 -0.34
C CYS A 115 5.81 6.07 -0.05
N ARG A 116 6.49 6.82 -0.91
CA ARG A 116 7.87 7.26 -0.74
C ARG A 116 7.94 8.77 -0.88
N ARG A 117 8.66 9.42 0.04
CA ARG A 117 9.05 10.83 -0.12
C ARG A 117 10.50 10.90 -0.55
N TYR A 118 10.76 11.80 -1.47
CA TYR A 118 12.06 12.00 -2.07
C TYR A 118 12.52 13.44 -1.86
N SER A 119 13.83 13.63 -1.71
CA SER A 119 14.42 14.97 -1.79
C SER A 119 14.07 15.61 -3.14
N LEU A 120 13.89 16.92 -3.16
CA LEU A 120 13.89 17.66 -4.42
C LEU A 120 15.29 17.57 -5.05
N ARG A 121 15.34 17.62 -6.38
CA ARG A 121 16.60 17.67 -7.14
C ARG A 121 17.09 19.10 -7.28
#